data_AF-A0A2L0UG91-F1
#
_entry.id   AF-A0A2L0UG91-F1
#
_cell.length_a   1.000
_cell.length_b   1.000
_cell.length_c   1.000
_cell.angle_alpha   90.00
_cell.angle_beta   90.00
_cell.angle_gamma   90.00
#
_symmetry.space_group_name_H-M   'P 1'
#
loop_
_entity.id
_entity.type
_entity.pdbx_description
1 polymer ?
#
loop_
_entity_poly.entity_id
_entity_poly.type
_entity_poly.pdbx_seq_one_letter_code
_entity_poly.pdbx_strand_id
1 'polypeptide(L)'
;MKRVMSMAVLAGAGGIIIRRVIQSSRRTSGEESQDRRWAVTINRPPQEVGPQGQWPEPLARLGDTVEVRTRPAPGGKGTELTARLRHRGPSTSGNATSRAEGETPQQALRSALRQAKQLIEVGEVLQVDPAPHGTRRRTPGGLLLEAATKRAGKEGIL
;
A
#
# COMPACT_ATOMS: atom_id res chain seq x y z
N MET A 1 -5.79 -67.52 5.12
CA MET A 1 -7.14 -67.28 4.56
C MET A 1 -7.24 -65.81 4.15
N LYS A 2 -7.56 -65.55 2.89
CA LYS A 2 -7.86 -64.22 2.35
C LYS A 2 -9.21 -63.75 2.90
N ARG A 3 -9.36 -62.44 3.21
CA ARG A 3 -10.47 -61.60 2.73
C ARG A 3 -10.25 -60.12 3.10
N VAL A 4 -10.33 -59.33 2.04
CA VAL A 4 -10.35 -57.87 1.93
C VAL A 4 -11.66 -57.27 2.46
N MET A 5 -11.60 -56.03 2.95
CA MET A 5 -12.69 -55.05 2.88
C MET A 5 -12.07 -53.66 3.11
N SER A 6 -11.53 -53.05 2.06
CA SER A 6 -12.17 -51.98 1.27
C SER A 6 -12.42 -50.70 2.06
N MET A 7 -11.39 -49.84 2.12
CA MET A 7 -11.54 -48.43 2.48
C MET A 7 -11.89 -47.66 1.21
N ALA A 8 -13.19 -47.38 1.03
CA ALA A 8 -13.67 -46.51 -0.03
C ALA A 8 -13.29 -45.06 0.30
N VAL A 9 -12.20 -44.58 -0.28
CA VAL A 9 -11.93 -43.14 -0.39
C VAL A 9 -12.82 -42.61 -1.50
N LEU A 10 -13.96 -42.02 -1.13
CA LEU A 10 -14.73 -41.18 -2.03
C LEU A 10 -13.90 -39.94 -2.35
N ALA A 11 -13.40 -39.90 -3.58
CA ALA A 11 -12.74 -38.77 -4.19
C ALA A 11 -13.70 -37.58 -4.30
N GLY A 12 -13.76 -36.76 -3.25
CA GLY A 12 -14.23 -35.39 -3.35
C GLY A 12 -13.15 -34.55 -4.04
N ALA A 13 -13.28 -34.38 -5.36
CA ALA A 13 -12.44 -33.48 -6.14
C ALA A 13 -12.57 -32.04 -5.62
N GLY A 14 -11.50 -31.49 -5.01
CA GLY A 14 -11.47 -30.06 -4.67
C GLY A 14 -10.56 -29.62 -3.51
N GLY A 15 -9.88 -30.54 -2.81
CA GLY A 15 -9.34 -30.23 -1.48
C GLY A 15 -7.84 -29.98 -1.30
N ILE A 16 -6.96 -30.10 -2.33
CA ILE A 16 -5.50 -30.29 -2.05
C ILE A 16 -4.55 -29.21 -2.63
N ILE A 17 -5.01 -28.22 -3.40
CA ILE A 17 -4.09 -27.24 -4.04
C ILE A 17 -4.04 -25.86 -3.34
N ILE A 18 -4.28 -25.77 -2.03
CA ILE A 18 -4.19 -24.47 -1.31
C ILE A 18 -2.82 -24.26 -0.64
N ARG A 19 -2.00 -25.31 -0.47
CA ARG A 19 -0.77 -25.17 0.34
C ARG A 19 0.45 -24.62 -0.40
N ARG A 20 0.47 -24.65 -1.75
CA ARG A 20 1.68 -24.33 -2.54
C ARG A 20 1.73 -22.89 -3.08
N VAL A 21 0.59 -22.23 -3.27
CA VAL A 21 0.52 -20.84 -3.74
C VAL A 21 0.90 -19.84 -2.64
N ILE A 22 0.62 -20.18 -1.38
CA ILE A 22 0.99 -19.32 -0.24
C ILE A 22 2.52 -19.28 -0.05
N GLN A 23 3.24 -20.35 -0.40
CA GLN A 23 4.69 -20.43 -0.22
C GLN A 23 5.50 -19.76 -1.33
N SER A 24 4.95 -19.53 -2.54
CA SER A 24 5.70 -18.84 -3.61
C SER A 24 5.77 -17.33 -3.44
N SER A 25 4.88 -16.73 -2.62
CA SER A 25 4.98 -15.30 -2.26
C SER A 25 6.04 -14.99 -1.21
N ARG A 26 6.72 -16.01 -0.64
CA ARG A 26 7.81 -15.85 0.33
C ARG A 26 9.19 -15.58 -0.31
N ARG A 27 9.20 -15.17 -1.58
CA ARG A 27 10.37 -14.61 -2.29
C ARG A 27 9.94 -13.22 -2.76
N THR A 28 10.46 -12.10 -2.33
CA THR A 28 11.64 -11.76 -1.55
C THR A 28 11.20 -10.65 -0.60
N SER A 29 10.89 -10.96 0.65
CA SER A 29 11.05 -9.97 1.71
C SER A 29 12.54 -9.81 1.94
N GLY A 30 13.23 -9.26 0.93
CA GLY A 30 14.52 -8.65 1.13
C GLY A 30 14.33 -7.65 2.25
N GLU A 31 15.32 -7.59 3.14
CA GLU A 31 15.44 -6.55 4.14
C GLU A 31 14.92 -5.25 3.53
N GLU A 32 13.70 -4.85 3.90
CA GLU A 32 13.15 -3.57 3.53
C GLU A 32 14.03 -2.60 4.29
N SER A 33 15.12 -2.19 3.62
CA SER A 33 16.09 -1.27 4.17
C SER A 33 15.27 -0.10 4.67
N GLN A 34 15.29 0.11 5.98
CA GLN A 34 14.51 1.14 6.66
C GLN A 34 14.97 2.56 6.24
N ASP A 35 15.97 2.64 5.35
CA ASP A 35 16.43 3.85 4.69
C ASP A 35 15.84 4.05 3.28
N ARG A 36 14.91 3.19 2.83
CA ARG A 36 14.23 3.37 1.55
C ARG A 36 13.41 4.66 1.57
N ARG A 37 13.71 5.55 0.63
CA ARG A 37 13.01 6.82 0.44
C ARG A 37 12.05 6.71 -0.74
N TRP A 38 10.95 7.45 -0.65
CA TRP A 38 10.01 7.66 -1.74
C TRP A 38 10.06 9.11 -2.17
N ALA A 39 9.97 9.36 -3.47
CA ALA A 39 10.01 10.70 -4.03
C ALA A 39 8.80 10.94 -4.95
N VAL A 40 8.31 12.18 -4.95
CA VAL A 40 7.35 12.69 -5.93
C VAL A 40 7.88 14.03 -6.48
N THR A 41 7.79 14.21 -7.79
CA THR A 41 8.06 15.50 -8.42
C THR A 41 6.79 16.33 -8.40
N ILE A 42 6.88 17.56 -7.93
CA ILE A 42 5.79 18.53 -7.82
C ILE A 42 6.09 19.68 -8.78
N ASN A 43 5.16 19.99 -9.69
CA ASN A 43 5.27 21.03 -10.70
C ASN A 43 5.03 22.43 -10.11
N ARG A 44 5.70 22.73 -9.00
CA ARG A 44 5.70 24.01 -8.28
C ARG A 44 7.12 24.34 -7.81
N PRO A 45 7.47 25.63 -7.67
CA PRO A 45 8.77 26.03 -7.15
C PRO A 45 8.92 25.65 -5.66
N PRO A 46 10.15 25.50 -5.13
CA PRO A 46 10.38 25.00 -3.76
C PRO A 46 9.67 25.81 -2.66
N GLN A 47 9.46 27.11 -2.89
CA GLN A 47 8.78 28.02 -1.97
C GLN A 47 7.28 27.69 -1.80
N GLU A 48 6.66 27.07 -2.80
CA GLU A 48 5.23 26.72 -2.81
C GLU A 48 4.96 25.28 -2.30
N VAL A 49 5.96 24.40 -2.32
CA VAL A 49 5.78 22.97 -1.96
C VAL A 49 5.70 22.74 -0.45
N GLY A 50 6.31 23.61 0.34
CA GLY A 50 6.32 23.52 1.80
C GLY A 50 6.60 24.88 2.41
N PRO A 51 5.70 25.87 2.21
CA PRO A 51 5.92 27.21 2.74
C PRO A 51 6.14 27.12 4.25
N GLN A 52 7.29 27.59 4.72
CA GLN A 52 7.65 27.60 6.14
C GLN A 52 7.66 26.21 6.81
N GLY A 53 7.89 25.13 6.04
CA GLY A 53 7.88 23.76 6.56
C GLY A 53 6.48 23.21 6.86
N GLN A 54 5.43 23.88 6.39
CA GLN A 54 4.05 23.42 6.52
C GLN A 54 3.72 22.49 5.36
N TRP A 55 3.24 21.28 5.69
CA TRP A 55 2.87 20.27 4.71
C TRP A 55 1.35 20.18 4.58
N PRO A 56 0.81 19.79 3.40
CA PRO A 56 -0.61 19.46 3.27
C PRO A 56 -1.05 18.39 4.27
N GLU A 57 -2.32 18.42 4.66
CA GLU A 57 -2.90 17.55 5.69
C GLU A 57 -2.50 16.08 5.58
N PRO A 58 -2.53 15.42 4.39
CA PRO A 58 -2.16 14.02 4.28
C PRO A 58 -0.73 13.70 4.72
N LEU A 59 0.22 14.60 4.45
CA LEU A 59 1.62 14.45 4.83
C LEU A 59 1.87 14.97 6.25
N ALA A 60 1.19 16.05 6.64
CA ALA A 60 1.27 16.60 8.00
C ALA A 60 0.79 15.61 9.07
N ARG A 61 -0.22 14.79 8.76
CA ARG A 61 -0.74 13.75 9.66
C ARG A 61 0.32 12.71 10.07
N LEU A 62 1.33 12.50 9.23
CA LEU A 62 2.44 11.59 9.54
C LEU A 62 3.42 12.21 10.54
N GLY A 63 3.48 13.55 10.64
CA GLY A 63 4.29 14.28 11.61
C GLY A 63 5.72 13.77 11.73
N ASP A 64 6.16 13.55 12.97
CA ASP A 64 7.53 13.11 13.29
C ASP A 64 7.81 11.64 12.94
N THR A 65 6.83 10.88 12.44
CA THR A 65 7.06 9.51 11.98
C THR A 65 7.80 9.47 10.64
N VAL A 66 7.92 10.61 9.96
CA VAL A 66 8.60 10.73 8.67
C VAL A 66 9.70 11.80 8.69
N GLU A 67 10.71 11.60 7.86
CA GLU A 67 11.65 12.65 7.49
C GLU A 67 11.35 13.05 6.05
N VAL A 68 11.07 14.34 5.86
CA VAL A 68 10.73 14.93 4.56
C VAL A 68 11.86 15.87 4.14
N ARG A 69 12.23 15.84 2.87
CA ARG A 69 13.23 16.71 2.24
C ARG A 69 12.73 17.20 0.90
N THR A 70 13.10 18.43 0.55
CA THR A 70 12.81 19.03 -0.76
C THR A 70 14.11 19.38 -1.47
N ARG A 71 14.14 19.18 -2.78
CA ARG A 71 15.22 19.70 -3.65
C ARG A 71 14.64 20.13 -5.01
N PRO A 72 15.33 20.96 -5.79
CA PRO A 72 14.94 21.18 -7.18
C PRO A 72 14.86 19.86 -7.95
N ALA A 73 13.79 19.65 -8.69
CA ALA A 73 13.62 18.46 -9.51
C ALA A 73 14.57 18.52 -10.73
N PRO A 74 15.11 17.38 -11.17
CA PRO A 74 15.93 17.31 -12.38
C PRO A 74 15.19 17.88 -13.61
N GLY A 75 15.95 18.50 -14.52
CA GLY A 75 15.40 19.02 -15.77
C GLY A 75 14.40 20.17 -15.62
N GLY A 76 14.44 20.89 -14.49
CA GLY A 76 13.58 22.07 -14.27
C GLY A 76 12.09 21.73 -14.12
N LYS A 77 11.76 20.49 -13.71
CA LYS A 77 10.37 20.00 -13.59
C LYS A 77 9.67 20.40 -12.28
N GLY A 78 10.17 21.44 -11.60
CA GLY A 78 9.68 21.91 -10.30
C GLY A 78 10.53 21.40 -9.14
N THR A 79 9.90 20.80 -8.14
CA THR A 79 10.51 20.40 -6.86
C THR A 79 10.33 18.92 -6.62
N GLU A 80 11.38 18.22 -6.24
CA GLU A 80 11.31 16.84 -5.78
C GLU A 80 11.12 16.82 -4.27
N LEU A 81 10.00 16.25 -3.83
CA LEU A 81 9.66 16.01 -2.43
C LEU A 81 9.93 14.54 -2.10
N THR A 82 10.89 14.32 -1.22
CA THR A 82 11.34 12.99 -0.82
C THR A 82 11.01 12.75 0.64
N ALA A 83 10.44 11.60 0.96
CA ALA A 83 10.14 11.22 2.34
C ALA A 83 10.54 9.78 2.65
N ARG A 84 10.88 9.54 3.92
CA ARG A 84 11.13 8.21 4.47
C ARG A 84 10.56 8.09 5.88
N LEU A 85 10.31 6.87 6.33
CA LEU A 85 9.92 6.60 7.72
C LEU A 85 11.13 6.82 8.65
N ARG A 86 10.91 7.43 9.81
CA ARG A 86 11.90 7.50 10.88
C ARG A 86 11.89 6.18 11.64
N HIS A 87 13.07 5.70 12.03
CA HIS A 87 13.20 4.54 12.90
C HIS A 87 12.67 4.90 14.29
N ARG A 88 11.49 4.40 14.65
CA ARG A 88 11.06 4.34 16.06
C ARG A 88 11.35 2.90 16.51
N GLY A 89 12.00 2.75 17.68
CA GLY A 89 12.53 1.50 18.22
C GLY A 89 11.54 0.32 18.28
N PRO A 90 11.97 -0.83 18.84
CA PRO A 90 11.54 -2.17 18.45
C PRO A 90 10.05 -2.21 18.11
N SER A 91 9.76 -2.52 16.85
CA SER A 91 8.40 -2.64 16.33
C SER A 91 7.57 -3.43 17.34
N THR A 92 6.61 -2.77 18.00
CA THR A 92 5.60 -3.54 18.71
C THR A 92 4.84 -4.28 17.63
N SER A 93 5.18 -5.54 17.49
CA SER A 93 4.45 -6.56 16.75
C SER A 93 4.36 -6.36 15.24
N GLY A 94 5.36 -6.90 14.54
CA GLY A 94 5.16 -7.50 13.22
C GLY A 94 4.25 -8.74 13.29
N ASN A 95 3.10 -8.66 13.96
CA ASN A 95 2.07 -9.68 13.83
C ASN A 95 1.45 -9.53 12.45
N ALA A 96 1.39 -10.63 11.71
CA ALA A 96 0.70 -10.72 10.42
C ALA A 96 -0.79 -10.28 10.47
N THR A 97 -1.35 -10.06 11.66
CA THR A 97 -2.73 -9.63 11.91
C THR A 97 -2.95 -8.12 11.76
N SER A 98 -1.97 -7.24 12.05
CA SER A 98 -2.13 -5.79 11.78
C SER A 98 -2.14 -5.46 10.28
N ARG A 99 -1.60 -6.37 9.46
CA ARG A 99 -1.67 -6.35 7.99
C ARG A 99 -3.03 -6.74 7.41
N ALA A 100 -3.89 -7.36 8.22
CA ALA A 100 -5.22 -7.81 7.80
C ALA A 100 -6.28 -6.70 7.92
N GLU A 101 -6.06 -5.71 8.79
CA GLU A 101 -7.04 -4.65 9.10
C GLU A 101 -6.57 -3.23 8.75
N GLY A 102 -5.28 -3.02 8.44
CA GLY A 102 -4.69 -1.69 8.27
C GLY A 102 -3.80 -1.51 7.03
N GLU A 103 -3.56 -0.23 6.69
CA GLU A 103 -2.54 0.22 5.74
C GLU A 103 -1.15 0.10 6.38
N THR A 104 -0.16 -0.41 5.65
CA THR A 104 1.22 -0.44 6.16
C THR A 104 1.77 1.00 6.27
N PRO A 105 2.71 1.28 7.19
CA PRO A 105 3.33 2.61 7.28
C PRO A 105 3.92 3.10 5.95
N GLN A 106 4.48 2.18 5.15
CA GLN A 106 5.00 2.45 3.82
C GLN A 106 3.90 2.81 2.82
N GLN A 107 2.76 2.10 2.85
CA GLN A 107 1.60 2.43 2.02
C GLN A 107 1.04 3.80 2.40
N ALA A 108 0.90 4.09 3.71
CA ALA A 108 0.41 5.38 4.20
C ALA A 108 1.30 6.53 3.74
N LEU A 109 2.63 6.37 3.81
CA LEU A 109 3.57 7.36 3.31
C LEU A 109 3.46 7.58 1.79
N ARG A 110 3.34 6.51 1.01
CA ARG A 110 3.17 6.61 -0.45
C ARG A 110 1.85 7.29 -0.82
N SER A 111 0.76 6.93 -0.13
CA SER A 111 -0.56 7.56 -0.29
C SER A 111 -0.49 9.05 0.05
N ALA A 112 0.12 9.41 1.18
CA ALA A 112 0.28 10.81 1.61
C ALA A 112 1.10 11.64 0.61
N LEU A 113 2.21 11.12 0.08
CA LEU A 113 3.00 11.82 -0.94
C LEU A 113 2.22 12.10 -2.22
N ARG A 114 1.40 11.14 -2.69
CA ARG A 114 0.55 11.34 -3.87
C ARG A 114 -0.52 12.40 -3.63
N GLN A 115 -1.20 12.32 -2.49
CA GLN A 115 -2.25 13.27 -2.13
C GLN A 115 -1.68 14.67 -1.91
N ALA A 116 -0.52 14.79 -1.26
CA ALA A 116 0.19 16.05 -1.11
C ALA A 116 0.57 16.65 -2.47
N LYS A 117 1.10 15.85 -3.41
CA LYS A 117 1.36 16.32 -4.78
C LYS A 117 0.09 16.86 -5.45
N GLN A 118 -1.02 16.14 -5.37
CA GLN A 118 -2.28 16.58 -5.98
C GLN A 118 -2.80 17.88 -5.34
N LEU A 119 -2.79 17.98 -4.01
CA LEU A 119 -3.19 19.20 -3.29
C LEU A 119 -2.31 20.40 -3.66
N ILE A 120 -1.00 20.21 -3.79
CA ILE A 120 -0.08 21.32 -4.12
C ILE A 120 -0.18 21.72 -5.60
N GLU A 121 -0.39 20.76 -6.51
CA GLU A 121 -0.46 21.05 -7.94
C GLU A 121 -1.83 21.57 -8.37
N VAL A 122 -2.89 20.92 -7.89
CA VAL A 122 -4.27 21.05 -8.36
C VAL A 122 -5.18 21.70 -7.31
N GLY A 123 -4.88 21.53 -6.01
CA GLY A 123 -5.74 22.00 -4.91
C GLY A 123 -6.73 20.96 -4.40
N GLU A 124 -6.87 19.82 -5.09
CA GLU A 124 -7.85 18.77 -4.78
C GLU A 124 -7.20 17.39 -4.85
N VAL A 125 -7.77 16.41 -4.14
CA VAL A 125 -7.37 15.01 -4.22
C VAL A 125 -8.38 14.24 -5.08
N LEU A 126 -7.90 13.63 -6.16
CA LEU A 126 -8.71 12.77 -7.02
C LEU A 126 -9.06 11.48 -6.26
N GLN A 127 -10.34 11.30 -5.98
CA GLN A 127 -10.89 10.10 -5.38
C GLN A 127 -11.85 9.43 -6.37
N VAL A 128 -11.63 8.15 -6.62
CA VAL A 128 -12.54 7.32 -7.43
C VAL A 128 -13.46 6.59 -6.46
N ASP A 129 -14.61 7.18 -6.16
CA ASP A 129 -15.62 6.62 -5.25
C ASP A 129 -17.04 7.04 -5.63
N PRO A 130 -17.96 6.12 -6.00
CA PRO A 130 -17.73 4.68 -6.16
C PRO A 130 -16.89 4.37 -7.41
N ALA A 131 -16.43 3.13 -7.52
CA ALA A 131 -15.75 2.68 -8.74
C ALA A 131 -16.68 2.88 -9.98
N PRO A 132 -16.14 3.18 -11.17
CA PRO A 132 -16.96 3.53 -12.35
C PRO A 132 -17.98 2.46 -12.75
N HIS A 133 -17.71 1.21 -12.39
CA HIS A 133 -18.55 0.04 -12.65
C HIS A 133 -19.62 -0.21 -11.58
N GLY A 134 -19.81 0.74 -10.64
CA GLY A 134 -20.78 0.64 -9.55
C GLY A 134 -20.41 -0.43 -8.52
N THR A 135 -21.38 -0.81 -7.69
CA THR A 135 -21.20 -1.86 -6.67
C THR A 135 -21.38 -3.24 -7.28
N ARG A 136 -20.45 -4.16 -7.02
CA ARG A 136 -20.61 -5.55 -7.46
C ARG A 136 -21.75 -6.26 -6.73
N ARG A 137 -22.33 -7.28 -7.38
CA ARG A 137 -23.34 -8.16 -6.77
C ARG A 137 -22.76 -8.77 -5.49
N ARG A 138 -23.53 -8.77 -4.40
CA ARG A 138 -23.16 -9.34 -3.08
C ARG A 138 -23.11 -10.87 -3.11
N THR A 139 -22.17 -11.41 -3.87
CA THR A 139 -21.76 -12.82 -3.81
C THR A 139 -20.50 -12.94 -2.97
N PRO A 140 -20.17 -14.11 -2.40
CA PRO A 140 -18.91 -14.29 -1.67
C PRO A 140 -17.68 -13.88 -2.50
N GLY A 141 -17.65 -14.23 -3.79
CA GLY A 141 -16.58 -13.80 -4.71
C GLY A 141 -16.61 -12.29 -5.00
N GLY A 142 -17.80 -11.70 -5.15
CA GLY A 142 -17.97 -10.26 -5.35
C GLY A 142 -17.45 -9.44 -4.17
N LEU A 143 -17.72 -9.88 -2.94
CA LEU A 143 -17.22 -9.23 -1.72
C LEU A 143 -15.69 -9.30 -1.60
N LEU A 144 -15.10 -10.45 -1.92
CA LEU A 144 -13.64 -10.60 -1.93
C LEU A 144 -12.98 -9.68 -2.97
N LEU A 145 -13.57 -9.60 -4.17
CA LEU A 145 -13.06 -8.73 -5.23
C LEU A 145 -13.25 -7.24 -4.88
N GLU A 146 -14.36 -6.87 -4.25
CA GLU A 146 -14.60 -5.51 -3.76
C GLU A 146 -13.53 -5.09 -2.74
N ALA A 147 -13.24 -5.97 -1.77
CA ALA A 147 -12.21 -5.75 -0.76
C ALA A 147 -10.81 -5.62 -1.37
N ALA A 148 -10.48 -6.47 -2.36
CA ALA A 148 -9.21 -6.39 -3.08
C ALA A 148 -9.08 -5.08 -3.87
N THR A 149 -10.14 -4.65 -4.54
CA THR A 149 -10.17 -3.39 -5.31
C THR A 149 -9.96 -2.19 -4.39
N LYS A 150 -10.62 -2.16 -3.23
CA LYS A 150 -10.47 -1.11 -2.22
C LYS A 150 -9.05 -1.00 -1.67
N ARG A 151 -8.31 -2.12 -1.62
CA ARG A 151 -6.91 -2.16 -1.16
C ARG A 151 -5.92 -1.74 -2.26
N ALA A 152 -6.23 -2.01 -3.53
CA ALA A 152 -5.30 -1.80 -4.65
C ALA A 152 -4.81 -0.34 -4.78
N GLY A 153 -5.68 0.65 -4.52
CA GLY A 153 -5.31 2.07 -4.60
C GLY A 153 -4.14 2.48 -3.69
N LYS A 154 -3.91 1.74 -2.60
CA LYS A 154 -2.85 2.02 -1.62
C LYS A 154 -1.47 1.58 -2.09
N GLU A 155 -1.42 0.56 -2.95
CA GLU A 155 -0.14 0.01 -3.44
C GLU A 155 0.48 0.86 -4.55
N GLY A 156 -0.27 1.79 -5.15
CA GLY A 156 0.21 2.60 -6.27
C GLY A 156 0.72 1.80 -7.44
N ILE A 157 0.11 0.65 -7.66
CA ILE A 157 0.25 -0.13 -8.87
C ILE A 157 -0.89 0.38 -9.75
N LEU A 158 -0.53 1.16 -10.77
CA LEU A 158 -1.40 1.42 -11.91
C LEU A 158 -1.21 0.26 -12.90
#